data_AF-A0A8H5CEZ6-F1
#
_entry.id   AF-A0A8H5CEZ6-F1
#
_cell.length_a   1.000
_cell.length_b   1.000
_cell.length_c   1.000
_cell.angle_alpha   90.00
_cell.angle_beta   90.00
_cell.angle_gamma   90.00
#
_symmetry.space_group_name_H-M   'P 1'
#
loop_
_entity.id
_entity.type
_entity.pdbx_description
1 polymer ?
#
loop_
_entity_poly.entity_id
_entity_poly.type
_entity_poly.pdbx_seq_one_letter_code
_entity_poly.pdbx_strand_id
1 'polypeptide(L)'
;MEGLASAFSGLPYFSPMMMVNRSETCATRRLSQCWGLGVYTNDVTPKFQGNPENATDLSRGDFFARKAIIEEVEQRCEEMKNEGKANHEWVPILYLYEIVKSSAKRERDWGHLVFTDLTLTRFLIVMIFPAACDCGNYSHHDYDALTRYQADRFMSLLHYLKYEWSESENQPNWVRATYTTPDQAFKLNPELFDFASRSTLSANSNSTALAKGKTKLPPIFHVIADNFIPTLLDSELEKIDNVVAQGMRKKRAEPSTRDRVLVVNPKEGKPNVNSKVWKNKNPRQCSFCEKVSKDKDLQKCSRCKLVFYCGKECQRMAWPSHKFFCKSVTQTA
;
A
#
# COMPACT_ATOMS: atom_id res chain seq x y z
N MET A 1 12.06 7.55 22.09
CA MET A 1 13.02 7.40 20.98
C MET A 1 14.49 7.36 21.44
N GLU A 2 14.85 7.96 22.58
CA GLU A 2 16.25 8.05 23.06
C GLU A 2 16.91 6.69 23.37
N GLY A 3 16.17 5.73 23.91
CA GLY A 3 16.70 4.39 24.20
C GLY A 3 17.00 3.55 22.94
N LEU A 4 16.33 3.81 21.82
CA LEU A 4 16.55 3.10 20.55
C LEU A 4 17.74 3.68 19.78
N ALA A 5 17.94 5.00 19.79
CA ALA A 5 19.12 5.62 19.17
C ALA A 5 20.42 5.30 19.93
N SER A 6 20.36 5.21 21.27
CA SER A 6 21.52 4.96 22.14
C SER A 6 22.09 3.53 22.00
N ALA A 7 21.26 2.53 21.73
CA ALA A 7 21.69 1.13 21.64
C ALA A 7 22.46 0.77 20.35
N PHE A 8 22.49 1.65 19.34
CA PHE A 8 23.04 1.37 18.00
C PHE A 8 24.10 2.37 17.53
N SER A 9 24.48 3.34 18.37
CA SER A 9 25.54 4.33 18.07
C SER A 9 26.93 3.71 17.82
N GLY A 10 27.14 2.44 18.16
CA GLY A 10 28.41 1.73 18.04
C GLY A 10 28.55 0.74 16.87
N LEU A 11 27.53 0.57 16.02
CA LEU A 11 27.61 -0.35 14.87
C LEU A 11 27.74 0.46 13.56
N PRO A 12 28.93 0.49 12.92
CA PRO A 12 29.06 1.15 11.62
C PRO A 12 28.10 0.46 10.64
N TYR A 13 27.34 1.26 9.89
CA TYR A 13 26.28 0.86 8.94
C TYR A 13 24.89 0.52 9.51
N PHE A 14 24.64 0.61 10.82
CA PHE A 14 23.31 0.31 11.37
C PHE A 14 22.40 1.55 11.40
N SER A 15 21.48 1.68 10.43
CA SER A 15 20.38 2.66 10.50
C SER A 15 19.14 2.02 11.12
N PRO A 16 18.45 2.65 12.10
CA PRO A 16 17.16 2.21 12.61
C PRO A 16 16.10 1.99 11.52
N MET A 17 16.28 2.58 10.32
CA MET A 17 15.41 2.39 9.16
C MET A 17 15.64 1.06 8.41
N MET A 18 16.67 0.26 8.75
CA MET A 18 16.88 -1.09 8.20
C MET A 18 15.98 -2.16 8.87
N MET A 19 14.97 -1.77 9.63
CA MET A 19 14.30 -2.65 10.59
C MET A 19 13.09 -3.44 10.05
N VAL A 20 12.59 -3.16 8.85
CA VAL A 20 11.39 -3.83 8.32
C VAL A 20 11.60 -4.27 6.87
N ASN A 21 10.96 -5.38 6.49
CA ASN A 21 10.87 -5.81 5.10
C ASN A 21 10.23 -4.68 4.26
N ARG A 22 11.08 -3.89 3.59
CA ARG A 22 10.63 -2.78 2.73
C ARG A 22 9.76 -3.29 1.58
N SER A 23 9.92 -4.54 1.20
CA SER A 23 9.20 -5.19 0.10
C SER A 23 8.04 -6.06 0.54
N GLU A 24 7.43 -5.74 1.68
CA GLU A 24 6.12 -6.30 1.99
C GLU A 24 5.09 -5.75 1.01
N THR A 25 4.33 -6.67 0.42
CA THR A 25 3.25 -6.38 -0.54
C THR A 25 1.87 -6.68 0.03
N CYS A 26 1.78 -7.29 1.21
CA CYS A 26 0.50 -7.56 1.88
C CYS A 26 0.03 -6.32 2.64
N ALA A 27 -0.98 -5.62 2.13
CA ALA A 27 -1.51 -4.41 2.76
C ALA A 27 -2.00 -4.68 4.20
N THR A 28 -2.71 -5.79 4.45
CA THR A 28 -3.13 -6.18 5.81
C THR A 28 -1.95 -6.19 6.78
N ARG A 29 -0.84 -6.85 6.41
CA ARG A 29 0.32 -6.97 7.29
C ARG A 29 1.02 -5.63 7.48
N ARG A 30 1.13 -4.86 6.41
CA ARG A 30 1.73 -3.53 6.46
C ARG A 30 0.96 -2.61 7.40
N LEU A 31 -0.37 -2.62 7.33
CA LEU A 31 -1.22 -1.84 8.25
C LEU A 31 -1.05 -2.29 9.71
N SER A 32 -1.05 -3.60 9.98
CA SER A 32 -0.76 -4.12 11.33
C SER A 32 0.63 -3.72 11.83
N GLN A 33 1.64 -3.68 10.93
CA GLN A 33 2.99 -3.21 11.26
C GLN A 33 3.00 -1.71 11.58
N CYS A 34 2.34 -0.88 10.76
CA CYS A 34 2.27 0.55 11.02
C CYS A 34 1.60 0.85 12.37
N TRP A 35 0.56 0.10 12.71
CA TRP A 35 -0.11 0.23 14.00
C TRP A 35 0.78 -0.19 15.17
N GLY A 36 1.38 -1.39 15.11
CA GLY A 36 2.16 -1.92 16.23
C GLY A 36 3.57 -1.35 16.39
N LEU A 37 4.17 -0.83 15.31
CA LEU A 37 5.57 -0.35 15.31
C LEU A 37 5.71 1.14 14.93
N GLY A 38 4.64 1.78 14.48
CA GLY A 38 4.65 3.14 13.95
C GLY A 38 4.88 3.22 12.44
N VAL A 39 4.40 4.30 11.84
CA VAL A 39 4.38 4.52 10.39
C VAL A 39 5.78 4.55 9.77
N TYR A 40 6.73 5.30 10.34
CA TYR A 40 8.08 5.42 9.78
C TYR A 40 8.86 4.11 9.72
N THR A 41 8.58 3.16 10.61
CA THR A 41 9.24 1.84 10.53
C THR A 41 8.88 1.09 9.25
N ASN A 42 7.82 1.52 8.57
CA ASN A 42 7.28 0.94 7.36
C ASN A 42 7.51 1.82 6.12
N ASP A 43 8.26 2.90 6.26
CA ASP A 43 8.60 3.81 5.17
C ASP A 43 9.42 3.09 4.09
N VAL A 44 8.94 3.15 2.85
CA VAL A 44 9.60 2.54 1.68
C VAL A 44 10.50 3.52 0.92
N THR A 45 10.51 4.81 1.27
CA THR A 45 11.35 5.86 0.66
C THR A 45 12.82 5.45 0.50
N PRO A 46 13.48 4.83 1.52
CA PRO A 46 14.88 4.43 1.39
C PRO A 46 15.16 3.44 0.24
N LYS A 47 14.17 2.66 -0.21
CA LYS A 47 14.31 1.77 -1.37
C LYS A 47 14.56 2.58 -2.65
N PHE A 48 13.86 3.70 -2.81
CA PHE A 48 13.88 4.53 -4.01
C PHE A 48 15.00 5.59 -3.99
N GLN A 49 15.60 5.84 -2.83
CA GLN A 49 16.85 6.60 -2.71
C GLN A 49 18.09 5.76 -3.10
N GLY A 50 17.98 4.43 -3.06
CA GLY A 50 19.06 3.50 -3.40
C GLY A 50 19.31 3.36 -4.91
N ASN A 51 20.27 2.51 -5.26
CA ASN A 51 20.57 2.16 -6.64
C ASN A 51 19.42 1.29 -7.22
N PRO A 52 18.84 1.63 -8.39
CA PRO A 52 17.78 0.85 -9.03
C PRO A 52 18.16 -0.61 -9.29
N GLU A 53 19.44 -0.92 -9.52
CA GLU A 53 19.90 -2.30 -9.76
C GLU A 53 19.71 -3.21 -8.52
N ASN A 54 19.57 -2.62 -7.33
CA ASN A 54 19.29 -3.37 -6.11
C ASN A 54 17.79 -3.70 -5.95
N ALA A 55 16.90 -2.98 -6.66
CA ALA A 55 15.45 -3.20 -6.64
C ALA A 55 15.05 -4.30 -7.64
N THR A 56 15.52 -5.52 -7.39
CA THR A 56 15.37 -6.67 -8.32
C THR A 56 13.92 -7.13 -8.57
N ASP A 57 12.97 -6.57 -7.84
CA ASP A 57 11.53 -6.79 -7.90
C ASP A 57 10.78 -5.82 -8.81
N LEU A 58 11.44 -4.78 -9.31
CA LEU A 58 10.86 -3.79 -10.21
C LEU A 58 11.65 -3.70 -11.51
N SER A 59 10.97 -3.35 -12.61
CA SER A 59 11.67 -2.89 -13.80
C SER A 59 12.32 -1.53 -13.52
N ARG A 60 13.36 -1.16 -14.29
CA ARG A 60 14.01 0.14 -14.15
C ARG A 60 13.01 1.30 -14.35
N GLY A 61 12.10 1.17 -15.30
CA GLY A 61 11.03 2.16 -15.53
C GLY A 61 10.08 2.26 -14.34
N ASP A 62 9.65 1.12 -13.79
CA ASP A 62 8.78 1.06 -12.61
C ASP A 62 9.41 1.70 -11.37
N PHE A 63 10.73 1.51 -11.20
CA PHE A 63 11.50 2.11 -10.11
C PHE A 63 11.48 3.64 -10.22
N PHE A 64 11.81 4.18 -11.38
CA PHE A 64 11.86 5.64 -11.58
C PHE A 64 10.49 6.29 -11.55
N ALA A 65 9.44 5.64 -12.07
CA ALA A 65 8.08 6.14 -11.96
C ALA A 65 7.65 6.30 -10.50
N ARG A 66 7.92 5.29 -9.66
CA ARG A 66 7.61 5.34 -8.22
C ARG A 66 8.46 6.36 -7.49
N LYS A 67 9.75 6.44 -7.82
CA LYS A 67 10.67 7.42 -7.26
C LYS A 67 10.17 8.84 -7.51
N ALA A 68 9.82 9.16 -8.75
CA ALA A 68 9.30 10.48 -9.12
C ALA A 68 8.04 10.87 -8.32
N ILE A 69 7.11 9.93 -8.13
CA ILE A 69 5.89 10.15 -7.35
C ILE A 69 6.21 10.37 -5.86
N ILE A 70 7.12 9.58 -5.29
CA ILE A 70 7.53 9.73 -3.88
C ILE A 70 8.20 11.09 -3.67
N GLU A 71 9.14 11.48 -4.54
CA GLU A 71 9.82 12.78 -4.48
C GLU A 71 8.84 13.95 -4.64
N GLU A 72 7.83 13.81 -5.50
CA GLU A 72 6.79 14.83 -5.67
C GLU A 72 5.90 14.99 -4.43
N VAL A 73 5.52 13.88 -3.78
CA VAL A 73 4.78 13.92 -2.51
C VAL A 73 5.64 14.56 -1.41
N GLU A 74 6.91 14.20 -1.31
CA GLU A 74 7.86 14.77 -0.33
C GLU A 74 8.03 16.27 -0.52
N GLN A 75 8.26 16.72 -1.76
CA GLN A 75 8.33 18.14 -2.12
C GLN A 75 7.05 18.88 -1.69
N ARG A 76 5.88 18.29 -1.96
CA ARG A 76 4.59 18.89 -1.60
C ARG A 76 4.38 19.01 -0.10
N CYS A 77 4.86 18.03 0.68
CA CYS A 77 4.85 18.10 2.14
C CYS A 77 5.67 19.28 2.65
N GLU A 78 6.86 19.50 2.08
CA GLU A 78 7.75 20.60 2.46
C GLU A 78 7.17 21.97 2.07
N GLU A 79 6.54 22.09 0.90
CA GLU A 79 5.81 23.31 0.50
C GLU A 79 4.69 23.65 1.50
N MET A 80 3.84 22.68 1.84
CA MET A 80 2.74 22.89 2.80
C MET A 80 3.26 23.28 4.19
N LYS A 81 4.39 22.71 4.61
CA LYS A 81 5.06 23.06 5.87
C LYS A 81 5.54 24.51 5.86
N ASN A 82 6.15 24.96 4.75
CA ASN A 82 6.58 26.35 4.56
C ASN A 82 5.40 27.33 4.50
N GLU A 83 4.23 26.90 4.02
CA GLU A 83 2.98 27.67 4.04
C GLU A 83 2.31 27.72 5.43
N GLY A 84 2.89 27.10 6.47
CA GLY A 84 2.31 27.04 7.81
C GLY A 84 1.11 26.09 7.94
N LYS A 85 0.85 25.24 6.92
CA LYS A 85 -0.19 24.22 6.95
C LYS A 85 0.35 22.96 7.65
N ALA A 86 0.45 23.00 8.97
CA ALA A 86 0.87 21.86 9.79
C ALA A 86 0.00 20.61 9.55
N ASN A 87 0.55 19.41 9.79
CA ASN A 87 -0.11 18.10 9.78
C ASN A 87 -0.41 17.44 8.41
N HIS A 88 0.45 17.64 7.41
CA HIS A 88 0.32 17.00 6.08
C HIS A 88 1.55 16.17 5.69
N GLU A 89 2.11 15.46 6.66
CA GLU A 89 3.18 14.50 6.37
C GLU A 89 2.59 13.21 5.82
N TRP A 90 3.15 12.77 4.68
CA TRP A 90 2.71 11.58 3.95
C TRP A 90 3.86 10.61 3.81
N VAL A 91 3.71 9.42 4.41
CA VAL A 91 4.74 8.38 4.37
C VAL A 91 4.31 7.28 3.41
N PRO A 92 5.11 6.94 2.38
CA PRO A 92 4.83 5.80 1.53
C PRO A 92 5.08 4.51 2.31
N ILE A 93 4.04 3.68 2.46
CA ILE A 93 4.11 2.41 3.20
C ILE A 93 4.07 1.19 2.29
N LEU A 94 3.61 1.35 1.04
CA LEU A 94 3.57 0.31 0.01
C LEU A 94 3.92 0.94 -1.33
N TYR A 95 4.66 0.21 -2.16
CA TYR A 95 4.96 0.58 -3.55
C TYR A 95 4.48 -0.46 -4.57
N LEU A 96 3.99 -1.58 -4.06
CA LEU A 96 3.32 -2.64 -4.77
C LEU A 96 2.53 -3.39 -3.70
N TYR A 97 1.23 -3.57 -3.86
CA TYR A 97 0.44 -4.27 -2.85
C TYR A 97 -0.67 -5.15 -3.40
N GLU A 98 -1.01 -6.17 -2.62
CA GLU A 98 -2.27 -6.90 -2.64
C GLU A 98 -2.91 -6.75 -1.26
N ILE A 99 -4.25 -6.74 -1.18
CA ILE A 99 -4.95 -6.63 0.10
C ILE A 99 -4.44 -7.70 1.07
N VAL A 100 -4.47 -8.96 0.61
CA VAL A 100 -3.93 -10.12 1.32
C VAL A 100 -3.26 -11.08 0.35
N LYS A 101 -2.19 -11.75 0.79
CA LYS A 101 -1.45 -12.70 -0.06
C LYS A 101 -2.33 -13.89 -0.46
N SER A 102 -2.75 -13.89 -1.72
CA SER A 102 -3.64 -14.90 -2.30
C SER A 102 -2.86 -16.02 -3.01
N SER A 103 -3.48 -17.19 -3.14
CA SER A 103 -2.95 -18.32 -3.91
C SER A 103 -2.78 -17.94 -5.39
N ALA A 104 -1.86 -18.60 -6.09
CA ALA A 104 -1.46 -18.38 -7.48
C ALA A 104 -2.60 -18.37 -8.52
N LYS A 105 -3.79 -18.89 -8.19
CA LYS A 105 -4.81 -19.31 -9.17
C LYS A 105 -5.91 -18.28 -9.49
N ARG A 106 -5.88 -17.07 -8.92
CA ARG A 106 -6.89 -16.03 -9.18
C ARG A 106 -6.26 -14.78 -9.78
N GLU A 107 -6.99 -14.08 -10.64
CA GLU A 107 -6.65 -12.73 -11.13
C GLU A 107 -6.41 -11.83 -9.92
N ARG A 108 -5.23 -11.23 -9.84
CA ARG A 108 -4.75 -10.57 -8.62
C ARG A 108 -5.13 -9.11 -8.62
N ASP A 109 -5.61 -8.64 -7.47
CA ASP A 109 -5.77 -7.22 -7.19
C ASP A 109 -4.41 -6.67 -6.76
N TRP A 110 -3.69 -6.06 -7.70
CA TRP A 110 -2.43 -5.39 -7.40
C TRP A 110 -2.62 -3.87 -7.53
N GLY A 111 -2.26 -3.16 -6.46
CA GLY A 111 -2.14 -1.72 -6.46
C GLY A 111 -0.67 -1.30 -6.38
N HIS A 112 -0.40 -0.01 -6.58
CA HIS A 112 0.95 0.52 -6.67
C HIS A 112 1.38 1.21 -5.38
N LEU A 113 1.29 2.54 -5.30
CA LEU A 113 1.73 3.29 -4.14
C LEU A 113 0.59 3.52 -3.16
N VAL A 114 0.87 3.32 -1.87
CA VAL A 114 0.00 3.74 -0.77
C VAL A 114 0.80 4.60 0.19
N PHE A 115 0.30 5.81 0.43
CA PHE A 115 0.79 6.71 1.46
C PHE A 115 -0.22 6.76 2.60
N THR A 116 0.26 7.02 3.79
CA THR A 116 -0.55 7.29 4.96
C THR A 116 -0.02 8.50 5.70
N ASP A 117 -0.90 9.18 6.41
CA ASP A 117 -0.47 10.11 7.44
C ASP A 117 -0.01 9.38 8.70
N LEU A 118 0.62 10.11 9.63
CA LEU A 118 1.16 9.54 10.87
C LEU A 118 0.07 8.99 11.82
N THR A 119 -1.18 9.38 11.62
CA THR A 119 -2.31 8.96 12.46
C THR A 119 -3.00 7.70 11.95
N LEU A 120 -2.64 7.20 10.75
CA LEU A 120 -3.33 6.12 10.05
C LEU A 120 -4.81 6.42 9.79
N THR A 121 -5.18 7.70 9.71
CA THR A 121 -6.57 8.11 9.45
C THR A 121 -6.82 8.50 8.01
N ARG A 122 -5.76 8.82 7.26
CA ARG A 122 -5.88 9.31 5.88
C ARG A 122 -4.90 8.56 4.98
N PHE A 123 -5.37 8.18 3.80
CA PHE A 123 -4.58 7.39 2.85
C PHE A 123 -4.62 7.99 1.44
N LEU A 124 -3.48 8.00 0.77
CA LEU A 124 -3.37 8.31 -0.65
C LEU A 124 -3.00 7.04 -1.41
N ILE A 125 -3.70 6.75 -2.50
CA ILE A 125 -3.37 5.67 -3.43
C ILE A 125 -3.01 6.30 -4.78
N VAL A 126 -1.85 5.95 -5.30
CA VAL A 126 -1.44 6.37 -6.66
C VAL A 126 -1.22 5.13 -7.50
N MET A 127 -2.04 4.97 -8.53
CA MET A 127 -1.88 3.93 -9.53
C MET A 127 -0.98 4.40 -10.67
N ILE A 128 -0.13 3.52 -11.19
CA ILE A 128 0.76 3.79 -12.30
C ILE A 128 0.32 2.92 -13.47
N PHE A 129 -0.10 3.53 -14.56
CA PHE A 129 -0.56 2.82 -15.74
C PHE A 129 0.36 3.09 -16.93
N PRO A 130 0.43 2.18 -17.92
CA PRO A 130 1.11 2.46 -19.17
C PRO A 130 0.43 3.61 -19.93
N ALA A 131 1.08 4.10 -20.99
CA ALA A 131 0.43 5.02 -21.93
C ALA A 131 -0.82 4.35 -22.52
N ALA A 132 -1.86 5.13 -22.78
CA ALA A 132 -3.06 4.62 -23.43
C ALA A 132 -2.68 4.06 -24.81
N CYS A 133 -3.00 2.80 -25.09
CA CYS A 133 -2.77 2.21 -26.42
C CYS A 133 -4.02 2.27 -27.30
N ASP A 134 -3.90 2.59 -28.58
CA ASP A 134 -5.02 2.48 -29.56
C ASP A 134 -5.32 1.02 -29.96
N CYS A 135 -5.05 0.08 -29.05
CA CYS A 135 -5.05 -1.37 -29.25
C CYS A 135 -6.46 -1.98 -29.31
N GLY A 136 -7.52 -1.18 -29.22
CA GLY A 136 -8.92 -1.63 -29.32
C GLY A 136 -9.39 -2.57 -28.18
N ASN A 137 -8.57 -2.78 -27.15
CA ASN A 137 -8.88 -3.66 -26.04
C ASN A 137 -9.35 -2.85 -24.83
N TYR A 138 -10.68 -2.82 -24.60
CA TYR A 138 -11.33 -2.05 -23.54
C TYR A 138 -10.76 -2.29 -22.12
N SER A 139 -10.11 -3.45 -21.87
CA SER A 139 -9.48 -3.75 -20.58
C SER A 139 -8.22 -2.93 -20.26
N HIS A 140 -7.72 -2.12 -21.21
CA HIS A 140 -6.55 -1.26 -21.03
C HIS A 140 -6.87 0.21 -20.73
N HIS A 141 -8.15 0.62 -20.69
CA HIS A 141 -8.53 2.04 -20.68
C HIS A 141 -9.41 2.49 -19.53
N ASP A 142 -9.95 1.59 -18.71
CA ASP A 142 -10.73 2.00 -17.55
C ASP A 142 -9.85 2.20 -16.31
N TYR A 143 -8.84 3.07 -16.47
CA TYR A 143 -7.96 3.49 -15.37
C TYR A 143 -8.75 4.12 -14.24
N ASP A 144 -9.84 4.82 -14.58
CA ASP A 144 -10.78 5.42 -13.65
C ASP A 144 -11.44 4.33 -12.77
N ALA A 145 -12.11 3.34 -13.37
CA ALA A 145 -12.74 2.26 -12.60
C ALA A 145 -11.73 1.41 -11.84
N LEU A 146 -10.55 1.15 -12.40
CA LEU A 146 -9.50 0.40 -11.70
C LEU A 146 -8.99 1.14 -10.46
N THR A 147 -8.76 2.44 -10.59
CA THR A 147 -8.31 3.29 -9.48
C THR A 147 -9.38 3.39 -8.41
N ARG A 148 -10.64 3.63 -8.82
CA ARG A 148 -11.79 3.64 -7.91
C ARG A 148 -11.94 2.31 -7.17
N TYR A 149 -11.89 1.19 -7.90
CA TYR A 149 -11.97 -0.15 -7.33
C TYR A 149 -10.86 -0.41 -6.32
N GLN A 150 -9.62 0.01 -6.58
CA GLN A 150 -8.52 -0.10 -5.60
C GLN A 150 -8.77 0.74 -4.34
N ALA A 151 -9.35 1.93 -4.48
CA ALA A 151 -9.74 2.76 -3.34
C ALA A 151 -10.84 2.11 -2.48
N ASP A 152 -11.89 1.59 -3.13
CA ASP A 152 -12.99 0.86 -2.47
C ASP A 152 -12.49 -0.40 -1.76
N ARG A 153 -11.56 -1.15 -2.37
CA ARG A 153 -10.89 -2.31 -1.75
C ARG A 153 -10.08 -1.96 -0.53
N PHE A 154 -9.28 -0.91 -0.63
CA PHE A 154 -8.46 -0.47 0.49
C PHE A 154 -9.35 0.05 1.62
N MET A 155 -10.40 0.81 1.32
CA MET A 155 -11.38 1.24 2.32
C MET A 155 -12.13 0.07 2.96
N SER A 156 -12.49 -0.96 2.19
CA SER A 156 -13.08 -2.19 2.73
C SER A 156 -12.13 -2.90 3.70
N LEU A 157 -10.83 -2.99 3.37
CA LEU A 157 -9.81 -3.54 4.27
C LEU A 157 -9.70 -2.71 5.54
N LEU A 158 -9.63 -1.38 5.40
CA LEU A 158 -9.56 -0.46 6.52
C LEU A 158 -10.77 -0.64 7.45
N HIS A 159 -11.98 -0.64 6.90
CA HIS A 159 -13.19 -0.83 7.70
C HIS A 159 -13.23 -2.20 8.40
N TYR A 160 -12.73 -3.25 7.73
CA TYR A 160 -12.65 -4.58 8.33
C TYR A 160 -11.64 -4.66 9.49
N LEU A 161 -10.52 -3.95 9.37
CA LEU A 161 -9.49 -3.86 10.42
C LEU A 161 -9.86 -2.88 11.54
N LYS A 162 -11.06 -2.27 11.52
CA LYS A 162 -11.50 -1.28 12.52
C LYS A 162 -11.37 -1.74 13.97
N TYR A 163 -11.53 -3.02 14.25
CA TYR A 163 -11.38 -3.56 15.62
C TYR A 163 -9.93 -3.66 16.09
N GLU A 164 -8.95 -3.73 15.18
CA GLU A 164 -7.53 -3.55 15.54
C GLU A 164 -7.29 -2.14 16.08
N TRP A 165 -8.08 -1.16 15.65
CA TRP A 165 -7.99 0.24 16.07
C TRP A 165 -8.87 0.58 17.27
N SER A 166 -9.61 -0.37 17.85
CA SER A 166 -10.63 -0.04 18.87
C SER A 166 -10.07 0.50 20.19
N GLU A 167 -8.75 0.48 20.39
CA GLU A 167 -8.07 1.14 21.52
C GLU A 167 -7.45 2.49 21.16
N SER A 168 -7.50 2.91 19.88
CA SER A 168 -7.02 4.21 19.41
C SER A 168 -8.19 5.08 18.93
N GLU A 169 -8.20 6.36 19.29
CA GLU A 169 -9.18 7.35 18.82
C GLU A 169 -9.14 7.59 17.29
N ASN A 170 -8.16 7.00 16.60
CA ASN A 170 -7.84 7.25 15.21
C ASN A 170 -8.46 6.18 14.28
N GLN A 171 -9.70 6.40 13.85
CA GLN A 171 -10.31 5.62 12.76
C GLN A 171 -9.98 6.27 11.41
N PRO A 172 -9.75 5.47 10.34
CA PRO A 172 -9.66 5.97 8.99
C PRO A 172 -10.90 6.74 8.62
N ASN A 173 -10.60 7.94 8.18
CA ASN A 173 -11.54 8.90 7.68
C ASN A 173 -11.79 8.63 6.19
N TRP A 174 -10.72 8.57 5.39
CA TRP A 174 -10.85 8.46 3.95
C TRP A 174 -9.62 7.89 3.24
N VAL A 175 -9.88 7.42 2.02
CA VAL A 175 -8.89 7.07 1.00
C VAL A 175 -9.08 8.02 -0.19
N ARG A 176 -8.04 8.74 -0.60
CA ARG A 176 -8.00 9.44 -1.89
C ARG A 176 -7.16 8.64 -2.87
N ALA A 177 -7.68 8.40 -4.06
CA ALA A 177 -6.97 7.66 -5.09
C ALA A 177 -6.91 8.44 -6.41
N THR A 178 -5.78 8.36 -7.09
CA THR A 178 -5.62 8.86 -8.46
C THR A 178 -4.66 7.94 -9.22
N TYR A 179 -4.38 8.25 -10.48
CA TYR A 179 -3.39 7.54 -11.27
C TYR A 179 -2.52 8.51 -12.06
N THR A 180 -1.43 7.98 -12.61
CA THR A 180 -0.58 8.69 -13.55
C THR A 180 -0.04 7.75 -14.63
N THR A 181 0.44 8.34 -15.72
CA THR A 181 0.91 7.64 -16.92
C THR A 181 2.21 8.27 -17.44
N PRO A 182 2.95 7.57 -18.33
CA PRO A 182 4.09 8.15 -19.03
C PRO A 182 3.76 9.45 -19.78
N ASP A 183 2.54 9.57 -20.34
CA ASP A 183 2.08 10.75 -21.09
C ASP A 183 1.99 12.00 -20.21
N GLN A 184 1.86 11.80 -18.90
CA GLN A 184 1.83 12.84 -17.86
C GLN A 184 3.20 13.01 -17.18
N ALA A 185 4.25 12.37 -17.71
CA ALA A 185 5.57 12.31 -17.08
C ALA A 185 5.53 11.84 -15.61
N PHE A 186 4.58 10.95 -15.29
CA PHE A 186 4.32 10.46 -13.93
C PHE A 186 3.96 11.55 -12.89
N LYS A 187 3.53 12.73 -13.34
CA LYS A 187 3.05 13.81 -12.46
C LYS A 187 1.70 13.52 -11.85
N LEU A 188 1.48 14.01 -10.64
CA LEU A 188 0.22 13.89 -9.93
C LEU A 188 -0.70 15.08 -10.21
N ASN A 189 -2.00 14.85 -10.06
CA ASN A 189 -2.96 15.94 -10.01
C ASN A 189 -2.71 16.78 -8.73
N PRO A 190 -2.38 18.09 -8.82
CA PRO A 190 -2.09 18.93 -7.65
C PRO A 190 -3.24 19.02 -6.64
N GLU A 191 -4.49 18.85 -7.10
CA GLU A 191 -5.69 18.83 -6.24
C GLU A 191 -5.73 17.62 -5.30
N LEU A 192 -4.89 16.60 -5.52
CA LEU A 192 -4.77 15.44 -4.62
C LEU A 192 -4.50 15.89 -3.18
N PHE A 193 -3.76 16.99 -3.03
CA PHE A 193 -3.35 17.59 -1.76
C PHE A 193 -4.23 18.76 -1.31
N ASP A 194 -5.30 19.10 -2.03
CA ASP A 194 -6.26 20.11 -1.57
C ASP A 194 -7.27 19.46 -0.61
N PHE A 195 -7.04 19.63 0.69
CA PHE A 195 -7.88 19.11 1.77
C PHE A 195 -8.86 20.15 2.32
N ALA A 196 -8.77 21.42 1.88
CA ALA A 196 -9.60 22.51 2.39
C ALA A 196 -10.98 22.54 1.73
N SER A 197 -11.08 22.08 0.47
CA SER A 197 -12.34 22.02 -0.24
C SER A 197 -13.15 20.76 0.13
N ARG A 198 -14.15 20.94 1.00
CA ARG A 198 -15.31 20.01 1.08
C ARG A 198 -16.02 19.83 -0.28
N SER A 199 -15.66 20.63 -1.30
CA SER A 199 -16.29 20.64 -2.62
C SER A 199 -15.83 19.56 -3.60
N THR A 200 -14.79 18.78 -3.29
CA THR A 200 -14.42 17.62 -4.15
C THR A 200 -15.33 16.39 -3.96
N LEU A 201 -16.38 16.50 -3.14
CA LEU A 201 -17.41 15.49 -2.90
C LEU A 201 -18.41 15.27 -4.06
N SER A 202 -18.07 15.62 -5.31
CA SER A 202 -18.89 15.19 -6.45
C SER A 202 -18.19 14.07 -7.20
N ALA A 203 -18.62 12.85 -6.90
CA ALA A 203 -18.43 11.68 -7.76
C ALA A 203 -19.11 11.81 -9.14
N ASN A 204 -19.71 12.96 -9.46
CA ASN A 204 -20.35 13.25 -10.73
C ASN A 204 -19.84 14.58 -11.30
N SER A 205 -18.58 14.62 -11.74
CA SER A 205 -18.22 15.54 -12.83
C SER A 205 -18.09 14.74 -14.12
N ASN A 206 -19.25 14.39 -14.67
CA ASN A 206 -19.41 14.47 -16.12
C ASN A 206 -19.18 15.93 -16.51
N SER A 207 -17.91 16.35 -16.56
CA SER A 207 -17.52 17.63 -17.12
C SER A 207 -17.68 17.53 -18.64
N THR A 208 -18.92 17.69 -19.08
CA THR A 208 -19.28 18.15 -20.42
C THR A 208 -18.84 19.62 -20.54
N ALA A 209 -17.58 19.85 -20.89
CA ALA A 209 -17.11 21.04 -21.61
C ALA A 209 -15.63 20.85 -21.99
N LEU A 210 -15.41 20.32 -23.18
CA LEU A 210 -14.09 20.12 -23.76
C LEU A 210 -13.52 21.47 -24.22
N ALA A 211 -12.69 22.12 -23.42
CA ALA A 211 -11.79 23.16 -23.91
C ALA A 211 -10.62 22.47 -24.64
N LYS A 212 -10.56 22.65 -25.97
CA LYS A 212 -9.51 22.07 -26.84
C LYS A 212 -8.11 22.45 -26.31
N GLY A 213 -7.27 21.45 -26.04
CA GLY A 213 -5.81 21.62 -25.96
C GLY A 213 -5.14 21.43 -24.59
N LYS A 214 -5.85 21.13 -23.50
CA LYS A 214 -5.23 20.70 -22.23
C LYS A 214 -5.42 19.20 -22.04
N THR A 215 -4.33 18.47 -21.81
CA THR A 215 -4.38 17.07 -21.36
C THR A 215 -5.21 17.00 -20.08
N LYS A 216 -6.33 16.28 -20.10
CA LYS A 216 -7.21 16.11 -18.94
C LYS A 216 -6.41 15.43 -17.83
N LEU A 217 -6.27 16.09 -16.68
CA LEU A 217 -5.64 15.48 -15.51
C LEU A 217 -6.48 14.29 -15.02
N PRO A 218 -5.85 13.22 -14.50
CA PRO A 218 -6.56 12.10 -13.91
C PRO A 218 -7.49 12.55 -12.78
N PRO A 219 -8.69 11.95 -12.67
CA PRO A 219 -9.61 12.27 -11.59
C PRO A 219 -9.05 11.85 -10.22
N ILE A 220 -9.64 12.43 -9.17
CA ILE A 220 -9.36 12.06 -7.78
C ILE A 220 -10.62 11.39 -7.22
N PHE A 221 -10.49 10.14 -6.81
CA PHE A 221 -11.55 9.39 -6.15
C PHE A 221 -11.42 9.56 -4.65
N HIS A 222 -12.42 10.17 -4.01
CA HIS A 222 -12.47 10.32 -2.56
C HIS A 222 -13.47 9.31 -1.97
N VAL A 223 -12.93 8.32 -1.26
CA VAL A 223 -13.68 7.22 -0.67
C VAL A 223 -13.70 7.36 0.85
N ILE A 224 -14.89 7.35 1.43
CA ILE A 224 -15.20 7.45 2.87
C ILE A 224 -16.07 6.27 3.29
N ALA A 225 -16.33 6.14 4.60
CA ALA A 225 -17.11 5.03 5.14
C ALA A 225 -18.55 4.95 4.58
N ASP A 226 -19.09 6.06 4.10
CA ASP A 226 -20.48 6.14 3.64
C ASP A 226 -20.64 5.94 2.13
N ASN A 227 -19.56 6.00 1.35
CA ASN A 227 -19.64 5.95 -0.13
C ASN A 227 -18.80 4.84 -0.77
N PHE A 228 -18.12 4.02 0.03
CA PHE A 228 -17.30 2.93 -0.50
C PHE A 228 -18.17 1.77 -0.97
N ILE A 229 -17.70 1.08 -2.01
CA ILE A 229 -18.34 -0.14 -2.50
C ILE A 229 -17.68 -1.35 -1.80
N PRO A 230 -18.45 -2.24 -1.14
CA PRO A 230 -17.92 -3.47 -0.55
C PRO A 230 -17.34 -4.39 -1.64
N THR A 231 -16.09 -4.79 -1.49
CA THR A 231 -15.35 -5.50 -2.56
C THR A 231 -14.59 -6.74 -2.10
N LEU A 232 -14.58 -7.05 -0.80
CA LEU A 232 -13.81 -8.18 -0.29
C LEU A 232 -14.58 -9.49 -0.43
N LEU A 233 -13.87 -10.56 -0.80
CA LEU A 233 -14.44 -11.91 -0.83
C LEU A 233 -14.34 -12.58 0.54
N ASP A 234 -15.26 -13.49 0.84
CA ASP A 234 -15.23 -14.25 2.10
C ASP A 234 -13.89 -14.99 2.31
N SER A 235 -13.39 -15.64 1.26
CA SER A 235 -12.06 -16.30 1.24
C SER A 235 -10.86 -15.34 1.34
N GLU A 236 -11.07 -14.03 1.21
CA GLU A 236 -10.04 -13.01 1.50
C GLU A 236 -10.12 -12.58 2.95
N LEU A 237 -11.33 -12.38 3.49
CA LEU A 237 -11.55 -12.08 4.90
C LEU A 237 -10.99 -13.19 5.80
N GLU A 238 -11.18 -14.47 5.46
CA GLU A 238 -10.54 -15.58 6.18
C GLU A 238 -9.00 -15.47 6.19
N LYS A 239 -8.40 -15.02 5.09
CA LYS A 239 -6.94 -14.85 5.02
C LYS A 239 -6.49 -13.63 5.81
N ILE A 240 -7.28 -12.56 5.79
CA ILE A 240 -7.04 -11.37 6.60
C ILE A 240 -7.07 -11.77 8.07
N ASP A 241 -8.11 -12.48 8.52
CA ASP A 241 -8.22 -13.02 9.89
C ASP A 241 -6.97 -13.85 10.25
N ASN A 242 -6.50 -14.71 9.34
CA ASN A 242 -5.29 -15.50 9.56
C ASN A 242 -3.99 -14.68 9.64
N VAL A 243 -3.90 -13.57 8.89
CA VAL A 243 -2.74 -12.66 8.94
C VAL A 243 -2.75 -11.84 10.23
N VAL A 244 -3.92 -11.36 10.63
CA VAL A 244 -4.13 -10.59 11.86
C VAL A 244 -3.92 -11.47 13.10
N ALA A 245 -4.49 -12.68 13.13
CA ALA A 245 -4.29 -13.64 14.22
C ALA A 245 -2.82 -14.04 14.43
N GLN A 246 -1.96 -13.85 13.41
CA GLN A 246 -0.52 -14.06 13.53
C GLN A 246 0.22 -12.88 14.17
N GLY A 247 -0.37 -11.68 14.23
CA GLY A 247 0.24 -10.48 14.80
C GLY A 247 -0.74 -9.73 15.71
N MET A 248 -0.66 -10.02 17.01
CA MET A 248 -1.41 -9.40 18.11
C MET A 248 -2.95 -9.54 18.08
N ARG A 249 -3.49 -9.94 19.25
CA ARG A 249 -4.91 -9.99 19.71
C ARG A 249 -5.91 -10.91 18.97
N LYS A 250 -6.73 -11.57 19.80
CA LYS A 250 -7.62 -12.71 19.48
C LYS A 250 -9.08 -12.32 19.21
N LYS A 251 -9.39 -11.10 18.77
CA LYS A 251 -10.79 -10.73 18.48
C LYS A 251 -11.04 -10.75 16.98
N ARG A 252 -11.70 -11.82 16.52
CA ARG A 252 -12.26 -11.90 15.16
C ARG A 252 -13.21 -10.72 14.97
N ALA A 253 -13.22 -10.15 13.77
CA ALA A 253 -14.20 -9.11 13.43
C ALA A 253 -15.63 -9.62 13.67
N GLU A 254 -16.47 -8.78 14.26
CA GLU A 254 -17.88 -9.10 14.47
C GLU A 254 -18.59 -9.37 13.12
N PRO A 255 -19.61 -10.24 13.08
CA PRO A 255 -20.36 -10.55 11.86
C PRO A 255 -20.84 -9.31 11.11
N SER A 256 -21.32 -8.29 11.84
CA SER A 256 -21.83 -7.04 11.26
C SER A 256 -20.78 -6.24 10.47
N THR A 257 -19.50 -6.31 10.84
CA THR A 257 -18.42 -5.68 10.09
C THR A 257 -18.02 -6.50 8.89
N ARG A 258 -18.08 -7.83 9.01
CA ARG A 258 -17.85 -8.75 7.89
C ARG A 258 -18.86 -8.49 6.77
N ASP A 259 -20.14 -8.40 7.11
CA ASP A 259 -21.23 -8.19 6.15
C ASP A 259 -21.14 -6.85 5.41
N ARG A 260 -20.58 -5.81 6.05
CA ARG A 260 -20.41 -4.47 5.45
C ARG A 260 -19.34 -4.40 4.36
N VAL A 261 -18.37 -5.31 4.37
CA VAL A 261 -17.23 -5.27 3.44
C VAL A 261 -17.26 -6.41 2.42
N LEU A 262 -18.13 -7.39 2.63
CA LEU A 262 -18.36 -8.50 1.72
C LEU A 262 -19.02 -8.01 0.43
N VAL A 263 -18.49 -8.46 -0.71
CA VAL A 263 -19.15 -8.23 -1.99
C VAL A 263 -20.49 -8.95 -2.02
N VAL A 264 -21.56 -8.23 -2.35
CA VAL A 264 -22.92 -8.80 -2.42
C VAL A 264 -23.07 -9.72 -3.63
N ASN A 265 -22.47 -9.35 -4.76
CA ASN A 265 -22.44 -10.16 -5.97
C ASN A 265 -21.01 -10.21 -6.55
N PRO A 266 -20.27 -11.33 -6.40
CA PRO A 266 -18.87 -11.42 -6.83
C PRO A 266 -18.63 -11.24 -8.34
N LYS A 267 -19.69 -11.32 -9.16
CA LYS A 267 -19.62 -11.13 -10.62
C LYS A 267 -19.89 -9.69 -11.04
N GLU A 268 -20.41 -8.85 -10.14
CA GLU A 268 -20.73 -7.44 -10.40
C GLU A 268 -19.73 -6.56 -9.64
N GLY A 269 -19.11 -5.59 -10.33
CA GLY A 269 -18.26 -4.57 -9.70
C GLY A 269 -16.75 -4.82 -9.74
N LYS A 270 -16.25 -5.99 -10.14
CA LYS A 270 -14.83 -6.16 -10.46
C LYS A 270 -14.54 -5.66 -11.89
N PRO A 271 -13.64 -4.69 -12.09
CA PRO A 271 -13.24 -4.27 -13.43
C PRO A 271 -12.68 -5.45 -14.23
N ASN A 272 -13.09 -5.59 -15.49
CA ASN A 272 -12.58 -6.65 -16.36
C ASN A 272 -11.16 -6.31 -16.85
N VAL A 273 -10.15 -6.80 -16.13
CA VAL A 273 -8.74 -6.69 -16.49
C VAL A 273 -8.22 -8.00 -17.07
N ASN A 274 -8.64 -8.34 -18.29
CA ASN A 274 -8.14 -9.51 -19.01
C ASN A 274 -6.73 -9.30 -19.63
N SER A 275 -5.83 -8.62 -18.92
CA SER A 275 -4.45 -8.43 -19.35
C SER A 275 -3.50 -9.34 -18.59
N LYS A 276 -2.51 -9.90 -19.30
CA LYS A 276 -1.46 -10.79 -18.76
C LYS A 276 -0.71 -10.14 -17.59
N VAL A 277 -0.62 -8.81 -17.57
CA VAL A 277 0.03 -8.05 -16.48
C VAL A 277 -0.69 -8.28 -15.14
N TRP A 278 -2.02 -8.30 -15.13
CA TRP A 278 -2.86 -8.54 -13.94
C TRP A 278 -2.91 -10.01 -13.49
N LYS A 279 -2.29 -10.90 -14.27
CA LYS A 279 -2.15 -12.33 -13.96
C LYS A 279 -0.77 -12.67 -13.36
N ASN A 280 0.19 -11.73 -13.37
CA ASN A 280 1.53 -11.96 -12.81
C ASN A 280 1.51 -11.94 -11.28
N LYS A 281 2.36 -12.74 -10.65
CA LYS A 281 2.52 -12.75 -9.19
C LYS A 281 3.46 -11.64 -8.78
N ASN A 282 3.17 -11.00 -7.63
CA ASN A 282 4.17 -10.20 -6.94
C ASN A 282 5.39 -11.08 -6.63
N PRO A 283 6.60 -10.67 -7.04
CA PRO A 283 7.79 -11.41 -6.70
C PRO A 283 7.93 -11.49 -5.18
N ARG A 284 8.27 -12.68 -4.67
CA ARG A 284 8.74 -12.80 -3.29
C ARG A 284 10.24 -12.60 -3.27
N GLN A 285 10.71 -11.94 -2.23
CA GLN A 285 12.13 -11.69 -2.04
C GLN A 285 12.59 -11.96 -0.62
N CYS A 286 13.90 -12.08 -0.48
CA CYS A 286 14.53 -12.13 0.82
C CYS A 286 14.38 -10.80 1.57
N SER A 287 13.97 -10.86 2.84
CA SER A 287 13.86 -9.69 3.72
C SER A 287 15.22 -9.15 4.21
N PHE A 288 16.34 -9.80 3.86
CA PHE A 288 17.69 -9.32 4.15
C PHE A 288 18.37 -8.75 2.89
N CYS A 289 18.65 -9.62 1.91
CA CYS A 289 19.41 -9.24 0.72
C CYS A 289 18.52 -8.75 -0.44
N GLU A 290 17.21 -8.68 -0.24
CA GLU A 290 16.23 -8.17 -1.22
C GLU A 290 16.17 -8.91 -2.57
N LYS A 291 16.94 -10.00 -2.73
CA LYS A 291 16.93 -10.83 -3.92
C LYS A 291 15.57 -11.49 -4.13
N VAL A 292 14.99 -11.26 -5.30
CA VAL A 292 13.79 -11.97 -5.78
C VAL A 292 14.13 -13.44 -6.05
N SER A 293 13.26 -14.35 -5.63
CA SER A 293 13.40 -15.79 -5.89
C SER A 293 12.03 -16.44 -6.00
N LYS A 294 11.97 -17.63 -6.59
CA LYS A 294 10.69 -18.37 -6.66
C LYS A 294 10.25 -18.69 -5.22
N ASP A 295 8.95 -18.68 -4.97
CA ASP A 295 8.38 -18.95 -3.64
C ASP A 295 8.94 -20.21 -2.97
N LYS A 296 9.22 -21.26 -3.77
CA LYS A 296 9.77 -22.53 -3.31
C LYS A 296 11.23 -22.46 -2.83
N ASP A 297 11.96 -21.44 -3.25
CA ASP A 297 13.38 -21.24 -2.97
C ASP A 297 13.60 -20.30 -1.77
N LEU A 298 12.52 -19.78 -1.17
CA LEU A 298 12.57 -18.90 0.00
C LEU A 298 12.06 -19.61 1.25
N GLN A 299 12.81 -19.50 2.34
CA GLN A 299 12.43 -20.01 3.66
C GLN A 299 11.69 -18.95 4.47
N LYS A 300 10.52 -19.32 4.99
CA LYS A 300 9.78 -18.45 5.92
C LYS A 300 10.43 -18.48 7.30
N CYS A 301 10.42 -17.34 7.99
CA CYS A 301 10.71 -17.33 9.43
C CYS A 301 9.75 -18.29 10.14
N SER A 302 10.26 -19.31 10.83
CA SER A 302 9.44 -20.32 11.50
C SER A 302 8.57 -19.73 12.63
N ARG A 303 9.06 -18.64 13.25
CA ARG A 303 8.42 -17.99 14.38
C ARG A 303 7.26 -17.08 13.95
N CYS A 304 7.53 -16.00 13.23
CA CYS A 304 6.47 -15.08 12.81
C CYS A 304 5.73 -15.55 11.54
N LYS A 305 6.37 -16.34 10.66
CA LYS A 305 5.84 -16.75 9.35
C LYS A 305 5.56 -15.60 8.36
N LEU A 306 5.97 -14.37 8.70
CA LEU A 306 5.66 -13.15 7.95
C LEU A 306 6.74 -12.76 6.92
N VAL A 307 7.99 -13.12 7.17
CA VAL A 307 9.14 -12.74 6.32
C VAL A 307 9.81 -13.96 5.70
N PHE A 308 10.49 -13.73 4.57
CA PHE A 308 11.12 -14.76 3.74
C PHE A 308 12.62 -14.51 3.65
N TYR A 309 13.43 -15.57 3.60
CA TYR A 309 14.88 -15.50 3.47
C TYR A 309 15.37 -16.50 2.42
N CYS A 310 16.47 -16.18 1.72
CA CYS A 310 17.12 -17.15 0.82
C CYS A 310 17.58 -18.42 1.56
N GLY A 311 17.88 -18.30 2.85
CA GLY A 311 18.28 -19.39 3.71
C GLY A 311 18.67 -18.90 5.10
N LYS A 312 19.24 -19.80 5.90
CA LYS A 312 19.62 -19.54 7.30
C LYS A 312 20.60 -18.38 7.46
N GLU A 313 21.52 -18.18 6.51
CA GLU A 313 22.49 -17.09 6.57
C GLU A 313 21.81 -15.71 6.49
N CYS A 314 20.94 -15.50 5.49
CA CYS A 314 20.15 -14.27 5.40
C CYS A 314 19.25 -14.06 6.62
N GLN A 315 18.69 -15.14 7.18
CA GLN A 315 17.89 -15.05 8.40
C GLN A 315 18.72 -14.60 9.61
N ARG A 316 19.95 -15.12 9.77
CA ARG A 316 20.88 -14.73 10.85
C ARG A 316 21.31 -13.27 10.72
N MET A 317 21.67 -12.84 9.51
CA MET A 317 22.07 -11.46 9.26
C MET A 317 20.93 -10.46 9.48
N ALA A 318 19.69 -10.84 9.15
CA ALA A 318 18.51 -10.04 9.48
C ALA A 318 18.09 -10.11 10.95
N TRP A 319 18.57 -11.07 11.75
CA TRP A 319 18.07 -11.28 13.11
C TRP A 319 18.21 -10.06 14.05
N PRO A 320 19.33 -9.30 14.05
CA PRO A 320 19.47 -8.12 14.92
C PRO A 320 18.34 -7.11 14.75
N SER A 321 17.85 -6.91 13.52
CA SER A 321 16.72 -6.03 13.22
C SER A 321 15.37 -6.75 13.31
N HIS A 322 15.27 -7.95 12.73
CA HIS A 322 14.04 -8.74 12.69
C HIS A 322 13.52 -9.14 14.07
N LYS A 323 14.40 -9.39 15.06
CA LYS A 323 14.02 -9.91 16.38
C LYS A 323 12.96 -9.07 17.09
N PHE A 324 12.99 -7.76 16.93
CA PHE A 324 12.05 -6.85 17.59
C PHE A 324 10.63 -7.06 17.06
N PHE A 325 10.49 -7.02 15.73
CA PHE A 325 9.24 -7.35 15.05
C PHE A 325 8.82 -8.81 15.28
N CYS A 326 9.76 -9.75 15.18
CA CYS A 326 9.46 -11.16 15.35
C CYS A 326 8.93 -11.48 16.75
N LYS A 327 9.42 -10.77 17.78
CA LYS A 327 8.97 -10.91 19.17
C LYS A 327 7.64 -10.20 19.40
N SER A 328 7.46 -8.96 18.93
CA SER A 328 6.20 -8.23 19.10
C SER A 328 5.00 -8.99 18.51
N VAL A 329 5.20 -9.61 17.35
CA VAL A 329 4.19 -10.42 16.66
C VAL A 329 3.87 -11.73 17.40
N THR A 330 4.77 -12.25 18.25
CA THR A 330 4.61 -13.59 18.86
C THR A 330 4.50 -13.63 20.39
N GLN A 331 4.69 -12.51 21.09
CA GLN A 331 4.62 -12.45 22.57
C GLN A 331 3.22 -12.19 23.13
N THR A 332 2.18 -12.20 22.29
CA THR A 332 0.77 -11.99 22.67
C THR A 332 -0.08 -13.25 22.44
N ALA A 333 0.55 -14.42 22.52
CA ALA A 333 -0.10 -15.73 22.39
C ALA A 333 -0.83 -16.17 23.67
#